data_AF-X1D5A9-F1
#
_entry.id   AF-X1D5A9-F1
#
_cell.length_a   1.000
_cell.length_b   1.000
_cell.length_c   1.000
_cell.angle_alpha   90.00
_cell.angle_beta   90.00
_cell.angle_gamma   90.00
#
_symmetry.space_group_name_H-M   'P 1'
#
loop_
_entity.id
_entity.type
_entity.pdbx_description
1 polymer ?
#
loop_
_entity_poly.entity_id
_entity_poly.type
_entity_poly.pdbx_seq_one_letter_code
_entity_poly.pdbx_strand_id
1 'polypeptide(L)' 'MLIKSTGGGDAFVVDVQDHRLQKAIDLGATAVFNNLEGNSVDQIVQRSDGLG' A
#
# COMPACT_ATOMS: atom_id res chain seq x y z
N MET A 1 -10.79 -8.83 6.52
CA MET A 1 -10.61 -8.85 5.05
C MET A 1 -11.58 -7.84 4.43
N LEU A 2 -11.31 -6.54 4.62
CA LEU A 2 -12.21 -5.44 4.20
C LEU A 2 -11.76 -4.79 2.88
N ILE A 3 -10.45 -4.77 2.63
CA ILE A 3 -9.85 -4.19 1.41
C ILE A 3 -10.11 -5.10 0.20
N LYS A 4 -9.94 -6.42 0.36
CA LYS A 4 -10.26 -7.41 -0.69
C LYS A 4 -11.75 -7.58 -0.99
N SER A 5 -12.65 -7.19 -0.08
CA SER A 5 -14.08 -7.51 -0.19
C SER A 5 -14.88 -6.54 -1.07
N THR A 6 -14.30 -5.42 -1.52
CA THR A 6 -15.03 -4.39 -2.27
C THR A 6 -14.92 -4.53 -3.79
N GLY A 7 -14.19 -5.53 -4.30
CA GLY A 7 -13.91 -5.65 -5.75
C GLY A 7 -13.02 -4.53 -6.30
N GLY A 8 -12.44 -3.71 -5.43
CA GLY A 8 -11.37 -2.78 -5.79
C GLY A 8 -10.14 -3.55 -6.26
N GLY A 9 -9.42 -2.98 -7.24
CA GLY A 9 -8.17 -3.53 -7.75
C GLY A 9 -7.03 -3.49 -6.72
N ASP A 10 -5.83 -3.11 -7.15
CA ASP A 10 -4.70 -3.06 -6.23
C ASP A 10 -4.86 -1.99 -5.15
N ALA A 11 -4.56 -2.36 -3.91
CA ALA A 11 -4.63 -1.48 -2.75
C ALA A 11 -3.23 -1.23 -2.18
N PHE A 12 -2.76 0.00 -2.32
CA PHE A 12 -1.48 0.45 -1.78
C PHE A 12 -1.71 1.22 -0.48
N VAL A 13 -0.98 0.84 0.59
CA VAL A 13 -1.07 1.52 1.89
C VAL A 13 0.26 2.17 2.23
N VAL A 14 0.21 3.44 2.60
CA VAL A 14 1.37 4.25 2.97
C VAL A 14 1.22 4.68 4.43
N ASP A 15 2.23 4.38 5.24
CA ASP A 15 2.34 4.82 6.64
C ASP A 15 3.83 4.90 6.99
N VAL A 16 4.18 5.35 8.20
CA VAL A 16 5.55 5.34 8.73
C VAL A 16 5.72 4.34 9.88
N GLN A 17 4.61 3.77 10.36
CA GLN A 17 4.56 2.87 11.50
C GLN A 17 4.43 1.41 11.04
N ASP A 18 5.46 0.60 11.29
CA ASP A 18 5.53 -0.79 10.80
C ASP A 18 4.36 -1.66 11.28
N HIS A 19 3.88 -1.48 12.51
CA HIS A 19 2.75 -2.26 13.04
C HIS A 19 1.44 -2.00 12.27
N ARG A 20 1.27 -0.80 11.70
CA ARG A 20 0.09 -0.45 10.88
C ARG A 20 0.21 -1.01 9.48
N LEU A 21 1.42 -0.96 8.90
CA LEU A 21 1.72 -1.58 7.61
C LEU A 21 1.49 -3.09 7.68
N GLN A 22 1.97 -3.75 8.74
CA GLN A 22 1.69 -5.17 8.97
C GLN A 22 0.19 -5.44 9.06
N LYS A 23 -0.55 -4.60 9.80
CA LYS A 23 -2.01 -4.74 9.88
C LYS A 23 -2.69 -4.57 8.52
N ALA A 24 -2.18 -3.69 7.66
CA ALA A 24 -2.71 -3.50 6.32
C ALA A 24 -2.52 -4.74 5.43
N ILE A 25 -1.38 -5.42 5.55
CA ILE A 25 -1.15 -6.73 4.90
C ILE A 25 -2.20 -7.74 5.38
N ASP A 26 -2.39 -7.85 6.70
CA ASP A 26 -3.38 -8.79 7.30
C ASP A 26 -4.82 -8.50 6.84
N LEU A 27 -5.11 -7.24 6.50
CA LEU A 27 -6.42 -6.79 6.01
C LEU A 27 -6.61 -6.96 4.50
N GLY A 28 -5.53 -7.27 3.77
CA GLY A 28 -5.54 -7.61 2.35
C GLY A 28 -5.01 -6.52 1.41
N ALA A 29 -4.12 -5.63 1.87
CA ALA A 29 -3.41 -4.71 0.99
C ALA A 29 -2.55 -5.48 -0.04
N THR A 30 -2.44 -4.94 -1.26
CA THR A 30 -1.57 -5.48 -2.32
C THR A 30 -0.10 -5.21 -1.99
N ALA A 31 0.20 -3.99 -1.58
CA ALA A 31 1.53 -3.62 -1.11
C ALA A 31 1.45 -2.51 -0.06
N VAL A 32 2.48 -2.43 0.75
CA VAL A 32 2.62 -1.45 1.81
C VAL A 32 3.96 -0.73 1.66
N PHE A 33 3.99 0.57 1.94
CA PHE A 33 5.16 1.41 1.78
C PHE A 33 5.42 2.19 3.06
N ASN A 34 6.62 2.04 3.61
CA ASN A 34 7.06 2.85 4.73
C ASN A 34 7.62 4.18 4.19
N ASN A 35 6.93 5.29 4.46
CA ASN A 35 7.30 6.60 3.93
C ASN A 35 8.20 7.42 4.85
N LEU A 36 8.92 6.79 5.78
CA LEU A 36 9.82 7.49 6.71
C LEU A 36 10.86 8.34 5.96
N GLU A 37 11.32 7.86 4.80
CA GLU A 37 12.29 8.52 3.93
C GLU A 37 11.65 9.30 2.76
N GLY A 38 10.33 9.34 2.65
CA GLY A 38 9.62 10.13 1.64
C GLY A 38 9.59 9.55 0.22
N ASN A 39 9.98 8.28 0.03
CA ASN A 39 10.14 7.64 -1.29
C ASN A 39 8.91 6.84 -1.77
N SER A 40 7.78 6.89 -1.06
CA SER A 40 6.61 6.04 -1.38
C SER A 40 5.96 6.40 -2.72
N VAL A 41 6.03 7.66 -3.17
CA VAL A 41 5.45 8.08 -4.46
C VAL A 41 6.14 7.37 -5.62
N ASP A 42 7.47 7.39 -5.67
CA ASP A 42 8.24 6.74 -6.75
C ASP A 42 7.98 5.23 -6.79
N GLN A 43 7.83 4.61 -5.62
CA GLN A 43 7.53 3.18 -5.50
C GLN A 43 6.12 2.84 -6.00
N ILE A 44 5.13 3.69 -5.73
CA ILE A 44 3.76 3.51 -6.23
C ILE A 44 3.72 3.67 -7.75
N VAL A 45 4.33 4.72 -8.28
CA VAL A 45 4.38 4.99 -9.73
C VAL A 45 5.04 3.84 -10.49
N GLN A 46 6.14 3.26 -9.96
CA GLN A 46 6.77 2.07 -10.55
C GLN A 46 5.87 0.83 -10.52
N ARG A 47 4.97 0.73 -9.53
CA ARG A 47 4.06 -0.41 -9.36
C ARG A 47 2.76 -0.28 -10.14
N SER A 48 2.32 0.94 -10.45
CA SER A 48 1.11 1.21 -11.22
C SER A 48 1.37 1.48 -12.69
N ASP A 49 2.52 1.06 -13.25
CA ASP A 49 2.93 1.32 -14.63
C ASP A 49 2.87 2.81 -15.02
N GLY A 50 3.12 3.70 -14.06
CA GLY A 50 3.06 5.15 -14.23
C GLY A 50 1.65 5.76 -14.15
N LEU A 51 0.62 4.99 -13.83
CA LEU A 51 -0.78 5.46 -13.83
C LEU A 51 -1.19 6.20 -12.56
N GLY A 52 -0.39 6.11 -11.50
CA GLY A 52 -0.70 6.69 -10.19
C GLY A 52 -1.66 5.80 -9.43
#